data_AF-A0A7W2ECL3-F1
#
_entry.id   AF-A0A7W2ECL3-F1
#
_cell.length_a   1.000
_cell.length_b   1.000
_cell.length_c   1.000
_cell.angle_alpha   90.00
_cell.angle_beta   90.00
_cell.angle_gamma   90.00
#
_symmetry.space_group_name_H-M   'P 1'
#
loop_
_entity.id
_entity.type
_entity.pdbx_description
1 polymer ?
#
loop_
_entity_poly.entity_id
_entity_poly.type
_entity_poly.pdbx_seq_one_letter_code
_entity_poly.pdbx_strand_id
1 'polypeptide(L)'
;MTDSHPSIFSFTTDIPGTEVEVTVSVKSIYEDEPSPQQIDFARKMTAELSAAVSEYTPVQPWRTESLDAYVVLANTHQLLDLGRDSVDTTPSQARRYFAEAADNLEILKEWDPRFTTAYYQARKCEQAAGNFLMGELEEFHNCLETWMPTRLGGDSPTERVVVVDDLQTQESFAATLTPDHEAVSVNMLDADEVDDYFAVGRTVYPVPMYPDGTVISRLATSVYVDDMRITYLVHTEDEAFPLLKELGETAEEFCSLTCGYTPVEYYTELAYAKQLDNLVYSPRFDEDGVYRRNLLDMYAYSLSVMSNFDEVYEVPRDLARSAAKLNEEMRVDASVELARTIGHWLPRDISELIPRGWTDASNQEFSLALEDGLNLLPGRRFVAVFDHQSPEEYGETCLPNREQLYPFVYGHVAEADIFDLRHAQIFLGDV
;
A
#
# COMPACT_ATOMS: atom_id res chain seq x y z
N MET A 1 -41.10 6.25 0.25
CA MET A 1 -40.54 5.68 1.49
C MET A 1 -39.04 5.65 1.29
N THR A 2 -38.35 6.66 1.82
CA THR A 2 -36.90 6.81 1.72
C THR A 2 -36.29 6.16 2.95
N ASP A 3 -35.80 4.93 2.81
CA ASP A 3 -34.82 4.37 3.73
C ASP A 3 -33.49 5.11 3.50
N SER A 4 -33.38 6.33 4.01
CA SER A 4 -32.12 7.07 4.02
C SER A 4 -31.29 6.56 5.19
N HIS A 5 -30.48 5.54 4.95
CA HIS A 5 -29.32 5.30 5.81
C HIS A 5 -28.46 6.58 5.74
N PRO A 6 -28.16 7.24 6.87
CA PRO A 6 -27.49 8.56 6.87
C PRO A 6 -26.07 8.55 6.25
N SER A 7 -25.54 7.36 5.97
CA SER A 7 -24.22 7.11 5.40
C SER A 7 -24.23 6.58 3.96
N ILE A 8 -25.39 6.52 3.29
CA ILE A 8 -25.52 6.05 1.90
C ILE A 8 -26.20 7.14 1.07
N PHE A 9 -25.58 7.49 -0.05
CA PHE A 9 -26.03 8.49 -1.00
C PHE A 9 -26.09 7.84 -2.38
N SER A 10 -27.13 8.11 -3.15
CA SER A 10 -27.24 7.61 -4.51
C SER A 10 -27.88 8.61 -5.43
N PHE A 11 -27.55 8.49 -6.72
CA PHE A 11 -28.24 9.18 -7.79
C PHE A 11 -28.31 8.29 -9.03
N THR A 12 -29.31 8.56 -9.86
CA THR A 12 -29.49 7.92 -11.16
C THR A 12 -29.63 9.03 -12.19
N THR A 13 -28.94 8.90 -13.31
CA THR A 13 -29.00 9.88 -14.40
C THR A 13 -28.86 9.21 -15.75
N ASP A 14 -29.51 9.79 -16.76
CA ASP A 14 -29.41 9.35 -18.15
C ASP A 14 -28.29 10.12 -18.84
N ILE A 15 -27.40 9.40 -19.53
CA ILE A 15 -26.50 9.98 -20.53
C ILE A 15 -26.82 9.40 -21.90
N PRO A 16 -26.39 10.03 -23.01
CA PRO A 16 -26.64 9.48 -24.33
C PRO A 16 -26.05 8.06 -24.46
N GLY A 17 -26.93 7.05 -24.48
CA GLY A 17 -26.57 5.66 -24.72
C GLY A 17 -26.46 4.76 -23.49
N THR A 18 -26.73 5.21 -22.26
CA THR A 18 -26.87 4.35 -21.07
C THR A 18 -27.52 5.11 -19.91
N GLU A 19 -28.25 4.40 -19.03
CA GLU A 19 -28.56 4.87 -17.68
C GLU A 19 -27.33 4.61 -16.78
N VAL A 20 -27.08 5.51 -15.83
CA VAL A 20 -25.99 5.42 -14.86
C VAL A 20 -26.57 5.51 -13.45
N GLU A 21 -26.32 4.49 -12.63
CA GLU A 21 -26.62 4.48 -11.21
C GLU A 21 -25.32 4.57 -10.41
N VAL A 22 -25.23 5.57 -9.53
CA VAL A 22 -24.09 5.75 -8.62
C VAL A 22 -24.57 5.65 -7.19
N THR A 23 -23.90 4.81 -6.40
CA THR A 23 -24.08 4.71 -4.96
C THR A 23 -22.75 5.00 -4.26
N VAL A 24 -22.74 5.95 -3.35
CA VAL A 24 -21.61 6.27 -2.47
C VAL A 24 -22.01 5.95 -1.04
N SER A 25 -21.15 5.25 -0.31
CA SER A 25 -21.37 4.92 1.09
C SER A 25 -20.12 5.17 1.92
N VAL A 26 -20.30 5.61 3.17
CA VAL A 26 -19.20 5.90 4.08
C VAL A 26 -19.31 5.03 5.34
N LYS A 27 -18.19 4.50 5.79
CA LYS A 27 -18.04 3.76 7.04
C LYS A 27 -16.82 4.28 7.79
N SER A 28 -16.87 4.26 9.12
CA SER A 28 -15.66 4.39 9.94
C SER A 28 -14.82 3.13 9.80
N ILE A 29 -13.48 3.27 9.76
CA ILE A 29 -12.55 2.14 9.80
C ILE A 29 -12.60 1.44 11.17
N TYR A 30 -12.99 2.17 12.22
CA TYR A 30 -13.13 1.65 13.59
C TYR A 30 -14.51 1.02 13.88
N GLU A 31 -15.32 0.79 12.85
CA GLU A 31 -16.66 0.18 12.93
C GLU A 31 -17.71 0.97 13.73
N ASP A 32 -17.39 2.21 14.13
CA ASP A 32 -18.32 3.15 14.76
C ASP A 32 -19.23 3.87 13.74
N GLU A 33 -20.24 4.60 14.23
CA GLU A 33 -21.06 5.47 13.38
C GLU A 33 -20.21 6.58 12.71
N PRO A 34 -20.35 6.81 11.40
CA PRO A 34 -19.60 7.87 10.71
C PRO A 34 -19.86 9.25 11.33
N SER A 35 -18.81 10.04 11.47
CA SER A 35 -18.90 11.40 11.98
C SER A 35 -19.65 12.33 11.01
N PRO A 36 -20.22 13.46 11.48
CA PRO A 36 -20.84 14.44 10.57
C PRO A 36 -19.89 14.96 9.47
N GLN A 37 -18.58 15.00 9.74
CA GLN A 37 -17.57 15.40 8.76
C GLN A 37 -17.38 14.34 7.68
N GLN A 38 -17.31 13.05 8.08
CA GLN A 38 -17.23 11.93 7.14
C GLN A 38 -18.49 11.84 6.25
N ILE A 39 -19.67 12.08 6.82
CA ILE A 39 -20.94 12.16 6.09
C ILE A 39 -20.93 13.33 5.09
N ASP A 40 -20.45 14.51 5.49
CA ASP A 40 -20.35 15.68 4.60
C ASP A 40 -19.35 15.45 3.46
N PHE A 41 -18.24 14.77 3.73
CA PHE A 41 -17.25 14.40 2.72
C PHE A 41 -17.84 13.47 1.65
N ALA A 42 -18.51 12.40 2.07
CA ALA A 42 -19.18 11.47 1.14
C ALA A 42 -20.30 12.15 0.32
N ARG A 43 -21.01 13.12 0.91
CA ARG A 43 -22.01 13.93 0.18
C ARG A 43 -21.36 14.80 -0.90
N LYS A 44 -20.23 15.44 -0.60
CA LYS A 44 -19.46 16.23 -1.57
C LYS A 44 -18.94 15.36 -2.72
N MET A 45 -18.39 14.19 -2.40
CA MET A 45 -17.97 13.22 -3.41
C MET A 45 -19.14 12.82 -4.34
N THR A 46 -20.32 12.58 -3.77
CA THR A 46 -21.52 12.25 -4.55
C THR A 46 -21.90 13.39 -5.51
N ALA A 47 -21.79 14.64 -5.05
CA ALA A 47 -22.06 15.81 -5.89
C ALA A 47 -21.01 15.96 -7.01
N GLU A 48 -19.75 15.69 -6.73
CA GLU A 48 -18.65 15.73 -7.70
C GLU A 48 -18.85 14.68 -8.79
N LEU A 49 -19.15 13.43 -8.40
CA LEU A 49 -19.47 12.36 -9.35
C LEU A 49 -20.72 12.70 -10.18
N SER A 50 -21.75 13.30 -9.58
CA SER A 50 -22.94 13.73 -10.31
C SER A 50 -22.63 14.82 -11.34
N ALA A 51 -21.70 15.73 -11.03
CA ALA A 51 -21.25 16.76 -11.98
C ALA A 51 -20.47 16.11 -13.13
N ALA A 52 -19.53 15.22 -12.84
CA ALA A 52 -18.76 14.49 -13.85
C ALA A 52 -19.66 13.72 -14.82
N VAL A 53 -20.65 12.96 -14.34
CA VAL A 53 -21.60 12.26 -15.23
C VAL A 53 -22.40 13.25 -16.09
N SER A 54 -22.81 14.40 -15.54
CA SER A 54 -23.64 15.38 -16.26
C SER A 54 -22.87 16.12 -17.35
N GLU A 55 -21.56 16.28 -17.17
CA GLU A 55 -20.66 16.97 -18.11
C GLU A 55 -20.00 16.00 -19.11
N TYR A 56 -20.13 14.69 -18.88
CA TYR A 56 -19.54 13.65 -19.70
C TYR A 56 -20.03 13.70 -21.15
N THR A 57 -19.06 13.67 -22.08
CA THR A 57 -19.34 13.53 -23.52
C THR A 57 -18.92 12.14 -23.96
N PRO A 58 -19.85 11.29 -24.45
CA PRO A 58 -19.53 9.92 -24.85
C PRO A 58 -18.41 9.84 -25.89
N VAL A 59 -17.40 9.03 -25.57
CA VAL A 59 -16.27 8.72 -26.45
C VAL A 59 -16.40 7.27 -26.93
N GLN A 60 -15.91 6.99 -28.15
CA GLN A 60 -15.84 5.60 -28.62
C GLN A 60 -14.86 4.80 -27.74
N PRO A 61 -15.21 3.57 -27.33
CA PRO A 61 -14.28 2.69 -26.63
C PRO A 61 -13.01 2.49 -27.45
N TRP A 62 -11.85 2.57 -26.81
CA TRP A 62 -10.56 2.28 -27.43
C TRP A 62 -9.94 1.03 -26.81
N ARG A 63 -9.16 0.32 -27.61
CA ARG A 63 -8.37 -0.84 -27.19
C ARG A 63 -7.03 -0.76 -27.89
N THR A 64 -5.98 -0.45 -27.14
CA THR A 64 -4.62 -0.36 -27.66
C THR A 64 -3.90 -1.66 -27.34
N GLU A 65 -3.98 -2.61 -28.27
CA GLU A 65 -3.44 -3.94 -28.07
C GLU A 65 -2.03 -4.07 -28.68
N SER A 66 -1.04 -4.23 -27.82
CA SER A 66 0.38 -4.39 -28.17
C SER A 66 1.00 -5.54 -27.38
N LEU A 67 2.12 -6.09 -27.85
CA LEU A 67 2.87 -7.10 -27.08
C LEU A 67 3.36 -6.55 -25.75
N ASP A 68 3.72 -5.27 -25.69
CA ASP A 68 4.13 -4.59 -24.45
C ASP A 68 3.00 -4.61 -23.40
N ALA A 69 1.75 -4.47 -23.84
CA ALA A 69 0.60 -4.57 -22.95
C ALA A 69 0.45 -5.98 -22.33
N TYR A 70 0.82 -7.04 -23.06
CA TYR A 70 0.86 -8.39 -22.50
C TYR A 70 2.02 -8.59 -21.52
N VAL A 71 3.15 -7.91 -21.71
CA VAL A 71 4.26 -7.91 -20.72
C VAL A 71 3.81 -7.26 -19.42
N VAL A 72 3.22 -6.06 -19.52
CA VAL A 72 2.71 -5.34 -18.34
C VAL A 72 1.65 -6.18 -17.63
N LEU A 73 0.72 -6.79 -18.37
CA LEU A 73 -0.30 -7.68 -17.82
C LEU A 73 0.29 -8.92 -17.12
N ALA A 74 1.31 -9.55 -17.71
CA ALA A 74 2.00 -10.69 -17.11
C ALA A 74 2.68 -10.31 -15.79
N ASN A 75 3.42 -9.19 -15.79
CA ASN A 75 4.03 -8.63 -14.58
C ASN A 75 2.97 -8.33 -13.51
N THR A 76 1.83 -7.75 -13.88
CA THR A 76 0.72 -7.53 -12.95
C THR A 76 0.23 -8.82 -12.33
N HIS A 77 -0.03 -9.88 -13.11
CA HIS A 77 -0.47 -11.17 -12.55
C HIS A 77 0.55 -11.76 -11.58
N GLN A 78 1.86 -11.68 -11.88
CA GLN A 78 2.91 -12.13 -10.96
C GLN A 78 2.91 -11.34 -9.65
N LEU A 79 2.76 -10.02 -9.72
CA LEU A 79 2.64 -9.16 -8.53
C LEU A 79 1.39 -9.48 -7.72
N LEU A 80 0.26 -9.78 -8.35
CA LEU A 80 -0.97 -10.19 -7.65
C LEU A 80 -0.80 -11.54 -6.95
N ASP A 81 -0.17 -12.52 -7.61
CA ASP A 81 0.13 -13.82 -7.00
C ASP A 81 1.05 -13.66 -5.76
N LEU A 82 2.10 -12.83 -5.86
CA LEU A 82 2.98 -12.49 -4.73
C LEU A 82 2.26 -11.73 -3.61
N GLY A 83 1.38 -10.80 -3.99
CA GLY A 83 0.51 -10.06 -3.07
C GLY A 83 -0.38 -11.00 -2.27
N ARG A 84 -0.99 -11.99 -2.94
CA ARG A 84 -1.80 -13.04 -2.33
C ARG A 84 -1.01 -13.89 -1.34
N ASP A 85 0.18 -14.35 -1.73
CA ASP A 85 1.05 -15.17 -0.88
C ASP A 85 1.56 -14.38 0.35
N SER A 86 1.53 -13.05 0.27
CA SER A 86 1.95 -12.15 1.34
C SER A 86 0.82 -11.76 2.32
N VAL A 87 -0.45 -12.07 2.00
CA VAL A 87 -1.62 -11.69 2.82
C VAL A 87 -1.51 -12.19 4.26
N ASP A 88 -0.93 -13.38 4.46
CA ASP A 88 -0.82 -13.99 5.78
C ASP A 88 0.51 -13.73 6.49
N THR A 89 1.47 -13.08 5.83
CA THR A 89 2.86 -13.05 6.30
C THR A 89 3.42 -11.65 6.50
N THR A 90 3.21 -10.72 5.56
CA THR A 90 3.97 -9.46 5.52
C THR A 90 3.15 -8.31 4.90
N PRO A 91 2.45 -7.49 5.71
CA PRO A 91 1.63 -6.37 5.22
C PRO A 91 2.38 -5.38 4.33
N SER A 92 3.65 -5.08 4.63
CA SER A 92 4.47 -4.16 3.82
C SER A 92 4.83 -4.73 2.45
N GLN A 93 5.10 -6.04 2.34
CA GLN A 93 5.34 -6.69 1.04
C GLN A 93 4.05 -6.77 0.23
N ALA A 94 2.96 -7.22 0.85
CA ALA A 94 1.65 -7.26 0.20
C ALA A 94 1.29 -5.88 -0.37
N ARG A 95 1.43 -4.83 0.45
CA ARG A 95 1.21 -3.45 0.00
C ARG A 95 2.09 -3.09 -1.19
N ARG A 96 3.41 -3.35 -1.13
CA ARG A 96 4.34 -3.07 -2.23
C ARG A 96 3.90 -3.74 -3.52
N TYR A 97 3.58 -5.04 -3.47
CA TYR A 97 3.14 -5.78 -4.66
C TYR A 97 1.84 -5.23 -5.23
N PHE A 98 0.86 -4.88 -4.39
CA PHE A 98 -0.38 -4.27 -4.86
C PHE A 98 -0.19 -2.85 -5.40
N ALA A 99 0.74 -2.07 -4.85
CA ALA A 99 1.11 -0.76 -5.38
C ALA A 99 1.74 -0.89 -6.77
N GLU A 100 2.74 -1.75 -6.94
CA GLU A 100 3.39 -2.00 -8.24
C GLU A 100 2.38 -2.59 -9.26
N ALA A 101 1.45 -3.45 -8.81
CA ALA A 101 0.38 -3.95 -9.66
C ALA A 101 -0.60 -2.85 -10.07
N ALA A 102 -0.91 -1.91 -9.17
CA ALA A 102 -1.74 -0.75 -9.47
C ALA A 102 -1.07 0.18 -10.49
N ASP A 103 0.24 0.43 -10.37
CA ASP A 103 1.01 1.23 -11.35
C ASP A 103 0.94 0.61 -12.75
N ASN A 104 1.10 -0.71 -12.85
CA ASN A 104 0.93 -1.41 -14.13
C ASN A 104 -0.51 -1.29 -14.66
N LEU A 105 -1.50 -1.44 -13.79
CA LEU A 105 -2.92 -1.33 -14.15
C LEU A 105 -3.33 0.09 -14.54
N GLU A 106 -2.66 1.11 -14.01
CA GLU A 106 -2.84 2.50 -14.43
C GLU A 106 -2.45 2.65 -15.91
N ILE A 107 -1.29 2.12 -16.29
CA ILE A 107 -0.82 2.10 -17.69
C ILE A 107 -1.82 1.34 -18.57
N LEU A 108 -2.24 0.14 -18.14
CA LEU A 108 -3.19 -0.69 -18.89
C LEU A 108 -4.57 -0.03 -19.03
N LYS A 109 -5.04 0.69 -18.00
CA LYS A 109 -6.29 1.46 -18.02
C LYS A 109 -6.27 2.57 -19.07
N GLU A 110 -5.13 3.19 -19.32
CA GLU A 110 -4.98 4.15 -20.41
C GLU A 110 -5.05 3.49 -21.80
N TRP A 111 -4.62 2.23 -21.92
CA TRP A 111 -4.65 1.48 -23.18
C TRP A 111 -6.00 0.80 -23.47
N ASP A 112 -6.67 0.29 -22.44
CA ASP A 112 -8.03 -0.28 -22.49
C ASP A 112 -8.79 0.06 -21.18
N PRO A 113 -9.83 0.90 -21.23
CA PRO A 113 -10.61 1.30 -20.06
C PRO A 113 -11.28 0.16 -19.28
N ARG A 114 -11.31 -1.07 -19.80
CA ARG A 114 -11.82 -2.24 -19.06
C ARG A 114 -10.99 -2.58 -17.83
N PHE A 115 -9.71 -2.20 -17.82
CA PHE A 115 -8.85 -2.33 -16.65
C PHE A 115 -9.21 -1.37 -15.50
N THR A 116 -10.10 -0.40 -15.72
CA THR A 116 -10.46 0.61 -14.70
C THR A 116 -10.82 0.00 -13.35
N THR A 117 -11.72 -1.00 -13.33
CA THR A 117 -12.14 -1.61 -12.07
C THR A 117 -11.03 -2.44 -11.44
N ALA A 118 -10.22 -3.13 -12.25
CA ALA A 118 -9.04 -3.85 -11.75
C ALA A 118 -8.02 -2.88 -11.11
N TYR A 119 -7.72 -1.74 -11.76
CA TYR A 119 -6.85 -0.70 -11.21
C TYR A 119 -7.32 -0.24 -9.82
N TYR A 120 -8.59 0.16 -9.69
CA TYR A 120 -9.08 0.63 -8.38
C TYR A 120 -9.21 -0.49 -7.34
N GLN A 121 -9.40 -1.74 -7.75
CA GLN A 121 -9.37 -2.88 -6.83
C GLN A 121 -7.94 -3.19 -6.36
N ALA A 122 -6.92 -3.02 -7.22
CA ALA A 122 -5.52 -3.12 -6.81
C ALA A 122 -5.13 -2.01 -5.83
N ARG A 123 -5.51 -0.76 -6.10
CA ARG A 123 -5.35 0.37 -5.15
C ARG A 123 -6.06 0.10 -3.81
N LYS A 124 -7.23 -0.52 -3.85
CA LYS A 124 -7.95 -0.93 -2.63
C LYS A 124 -7.19 -2.01 -1.86
N CYS A 125 -6.59 -2.99 -2.53
CA CYS A 125 -5.75 -4.02 -1.90
C CYS A 125 -4.50 -3.40 -1.27
N GLU A 126 -3.83 -2.49 -1.98
CA GLU A 126 -2.70 -1.72 -1.46
C GLU A 126 -3.08 -0.96 -0.18
N GLN A 127 -4.18 -0.21 -0.20
CA GLN A 127 -4.65 0.55 0.95
C GLN A 127 -5.05 -0.38 2.11
N ALA A 128 -5.73 -1.48 1.83
CA ALA A 128 -6.09 -2.46 2.86
C ALA A 128 -4.85 -3.07 3.52
N ALA A 129 -3.84 -3.47 2.74
CA ALA A 129 -2.57 -3.95 3.26
C ALA A 129 -1.85 -2.89 4.10
N GLY A 130 -1.81 -1.64 3.62
CA GLY A 130 -1.23 -0.51 4.34
C GLY A 130 -1.92 -0.14 5.66
N ASN A 131 -3.22 -0.40 5.77
CA ASN A 131 -4.02 -0.19 6.98
C ASN A 131 -4.11 -1.46 7.87
N PHE A 132 -3.29 -2.48 7.61
CA PHE A 132 -3.31 -3.76 8.31
C PHE A 132 -4.66 -4.51 8.27
N LEU A 133 -5.47 -4.28 7.23
CA LEU A 133 -6.77 -4.91 7.03
C LEU A 133 -6.64 -6.27 6.32
N MET A 134 -5.75 -7.13 6.80
CA MET A 134 -5.38 -8.38 6.14
C MET A 134 -6.55 -9.36 5.99
N GLY A 135 -7.50 -9.34 6.93
CA GLY A 135 -8.71 -10.15 6.85
C GLY A 135 -9.67 -9.75 5.71
N GLU A 136 -9.69 -8.47 5.31
CA GLU A 136 -10.46 -8.02 4.13
C GLU A 136 -9.68 -8.22 2.83
N LEU A 137 -8.35 -8.24 2.91
CA LEU A 137 -7.44 -8.26 1.76
C LEU A 137 -7.62 -9.50 0.88
N GLU A 138 -7.83 -10.69 1.46
CA GLU A 138 -8.08 -11.91 0.69
C GLU A 138 -9.37 -11.79 -0.15
N GLU A 139 -10.45 -11.26 0.42
CA GLU A 139 -11.70 -11.01 -0.30
C GLU A 139 -11.51 -10.00 -1.43
N PHE A 140 -10.74 -8.93 -1.17
CA PHE A 140 -10.47 -7.90 -2.17
C PHE A 140 -9.61 -8.42 -3.31
N HIS A 141 -8.60 -9.23 -3.01
CA HIS A 141 -7.77 -9.91 -4.00
C HIS A 141 -8.61 -10.84 -4.88
N ASN A 142 -9.46 -11.69 -4.27
CA ASN A 142 -10.35 -12.58 -5.01
C ASN A 142 -11.30 -11.78 -5.92
N CYS A 143 -11.79 -10.62 -5.47
CA CYS A 143 -12.59 -9.73 -6.29
C CYS A 143 -11.79 -9.14 -7.46
N LEU A 144 -10.56 -8.67 -7.20
CA LEU A 144 -9.64 -8.14 -8.21
C LEU A 144 -9.38 -9.14 -9.34
N GLU A 145 -9.13 -10.41 -9.03
CA GLU A 145 -8.92 -11.47 -10.04
C GLU A 145 -10.10 -11.61 -11.01
N THR A 146 -11.34 -11.35 -10.56
CA THR A 146 -12.53 -11.42 -11.44
C THR A 146 -12.58 -10.30 -12.48
N TRP A 147 -11.85 -9.21 -12.26
CA TRP A 147 -11.74 -8.09 -13.19
C TRP A 147 -10.53 -8.18 -14.11
N MET A 148 -9.60 -9.11 -13.86
CA MET A 148 -8.41 -9.30 -14.67
C MET A 148 -8.68 -10.15 -15.92
N PRO A 149 -7.93 -9.96 -17.02
CA PRO A 149 -7.91 -10.91 -18.14
C PRO A 149 -7.56 -12.31 -17.66
N THR A 150 -8.32 -13.31 -18.15
CA THR A 150 -8.15 -14.70 -17.75
C THR A 150 -6.87 -15.31 -18.33
N ARG A 151 -6.02 -15.85 -17.45
CA ARG A 151 -4.88 -16.70 -17.84
C ARG A 151 -5.40 -18.02 -18.40
N LEU A 152 -4.94 -18.41 -19.60
CA LEU A 152 -5.38 -19.64 -20.26
C LEU A 152 -4.61 -20.85 -19.71
N GLY A 153 -5.35 -21.88 -19.29
CA GLY A 153 -4.82 -23.20 -18.93
C GLY A 153 -5.17 -24.27 -19.96
N GLY A 154 -5.30 -23.95 -21.24
CA GLY A 154 -5.74 -24.88 -22.27
C GLY A 154 -6.49 -24.19 -23.40
N ASP A 155 -7.45 -24.90 -23.99
CA ASP A 155 -8.25 -24.45 -25.14
C ASP A 155 -8.59 -22.95 -25.06
N SER A 156 -8.14 -22.19 -26.06
CA SER A 156 -8.37 -20.75 -26.13
C SER A 156 -9.79 -20.45 -26.64
N PRO A 157 -10.50 -19.45 -26.06
CA PRO A 157 -11.75 -18.94 -26.61
C PRO A 157 -11.54 -18.10 -27.90
N THR A 158 -10.30 -17.86 -28.30
CA THR A 158 -9.90 -16.98 -29.41
C THR A 158 -8.90 -17.69 -30.33
N GLU A 159 -8.84 -17.27 -31.59
CA GLU A 159 -7.96 -17.89 -32.60
C GLU A 159 -6.47 -17.67 -32.33
N ARG A 160 -6.12 -16.58 -31.63
CA ARG A 160 -4.73 -16.20 -31.34
C ARG A 160 -4.50 -16.07 -29.86
N VAL A 161 -3.28 -16.33 -29.44
CA VAL A 161 -2.83 -16.21 -28.05
C VAL A 161 -1.49 -15.49 -27.98
N VAL A 162 -1.20 -14.91 -26.82
CA VAL A 162 0.14 -14.41 -26.48
C VAL A 162 0.70 -15.27 -25.37
N VAL A 163 1.90 -15.79 -25.61
CA VAL A 163 2.70 -16.55 -24.64
C VAL A 163 3.77 -15.62 -24.09
N VAL A 164 3.78 -15.45 -22.77
CA VAL A 164 4.80 -14.72 -22.02
C VAL A 164 5.56 -15.73 -21.16
N ASP A 165 6.85 -15.90 -21.45
CA ASP A 165 7.76 -16.76 -20.70
C ASP A 165 8.67 -15.88 -19.81
N ASP A 166 8.57 -16.05 -18.50
CA ASP A 166 9.44 -15.46 -17.50
C ASP A 166 10.81 -16.15 -17.50
N LEU A 167 11.86 -15.36 -17.70
CA LEU A 167 13.26 -15.79 -17.76
C LEU A 167 14.05 -15.34 -16.52
N GLN A 168 13.40 -14.69 -15.54
CA GLN A 168 14.03 -14.27 -14.30
C GLN A 168 14.52 -15.49 -13.52
N THR A 169 15.77 -15.41 -13.05
CA THR A 169 16.34 -16.48 -12.23
C THR A 169 15.91 -16.35 -10.77
N GLN A 170 15.87 -17.45 -10.03
CA GLN A 170 15.57 -17.45 -8.60
C GLN A 170 16.54 -16.56 -7.79
N GLU A 171 17.83 -16.56 -8.16
CA GLU A 171 18.83 -15.69 -7.51
C GLU A 171 18.55 -14.21 -7.76
N SER A 172 18.13 -13.87 -8.98
CA SER A 172 17.75 -12.49 -9.33
C SER A 172 16.49 -12.05 -8.58
N PHE A 173 15.46 -12.90 -8.55
CA PHE A 173 14.24 -12.60 -7.81
C PHE A 173 14.50 -12.47 -6.30
N ALA A 174 15.34 -13.35 -5.72
CA ALA A 174 15.68 -13.28 -4.30
C ALA A 174 16.42 -11.98 -3.91
N ALA A 175 17.11 -11.33 -4.86
CA ALA A 175 17.83 -10.09 -4.62
C ALA A 175 16.92 -8.85 -4.63
N THR A 176 15.87 -8.83 -5.45
CA THR A 176 14.98 -7.67 -5.61
C THR A 176 13.64 -7.86 -4.90
N LEU A 177 13.26 -9.12 -4.67
CA LEU A 177 11.93 -9.56 -4.27
C LEU A 177 10.82 -9.05 -5.19
N THR A 178 11.14 -8.67 -6.43
CA THR A 178 10.18 -8.18 -7.41
C THR A 178 10.37 -8.86 -8.76
N PRO A 179 9.29 -9.09 -9.50
CA PRO A 179 9.42 -9.62 -10.85
C PRO A 179 10.15 -8.64 -11.77
N ASP A 180 10.93 -9.19 -12.70
CA ASP A 180 11.70 -8.42 -13.67
C ASP A 180 11.00 -8.44 -15.04
N HIS A 181 10.32 -7.33 -15.36
CA HIS A 181 9.59 -7.15 -16.61
C HIS A 181 10.50 -7.05 -17.85
N GLU A 182 11.82 -6.92 -17.69
CA GLU A 182 12.78 -6.99 -18.80
C GLU A 182 13.28 -8.42 -19.05
N ALA A 183 13.18 -9.29 -18.04
CA ALA A 183 13.59 -10.69 -18.11
C ALA A 183 12.47 -11.59 -18.68
N VAL A 184 11.82 -11.19 -19.78
CA VAL A 184 10.70 -11.94 -20.38
C VAL A 184 10.90 -12.21 -21.87
N SER A 185 10.30 -13.30 -22.36
CA SER A 185 10.15 -13.59 -23.79
C SER A 185 8.67 -13.60 -24.16
N VAL A 186 8.30 -12.91 -25.23
CA VAL A 186 6.89 -12.73 -25.64
C VAL A 186 6.71 -13.17 -27.08
N ASN A 187 5.74 -14.06 -27.32
CA ASN A 187 5.40 -14.56 -28.64
C ASN A 187 3.90 -14.56 -28.86
N MET A 188 3.45 -14.12 -30.04
CA MET A 188 2.06 -14.28 -30.48
C MET A 188 1.98 -15.49 -31.40
N LEU A 189 1.05 -16.39 -31.12
CA LEU A 189 0.87 -17.65 -31.82
C LEU A 189 -0.60 -17.85 -32.20
N ASP A 190 -0.87 -18.71 -33.17
CA ASP A 190 -2.20 -19.28 -33.34
C ASP A 190 -2.48 -20.25 -32.17
N ALA A 191 -3.73 -20.32 -31.72
CA ALA A 191 -4.08 -21.04 -30.49
C ALA A 191 -3.79 -22.56 -30.56
N ASP A 192 -3.85 -23.15 -31.76
CA ASP A 192 -3.55 -24.56 -32.00
C ASP A 192 -2.03 -24.86 -32.13
N GLU A 193 -1.19 -23.82 -32.13
CA GLU A 193 0.27 -23.93 -32.15
C GLU A 193 0.90 -23.90 -30.74
N VAL A 194 0.10 -23.75 -29.68
CA VAL A 194 0.61 -23.76 -28.30
C VAL A 194 0.90 -25.18 -27.84
N ASP A 195 2.18 -25.52 -27.78
CA ASP A 195 2.65 -26.86 -27.38
C ASP A 195 2.32 -27.21 -25.92
N ASP A 196 2.46 -26.26 -24.99
CA ASP A 196 2.20 -26.43 -23.56
C ASP A 196 1.77 -25.11 -22.91
N TYR A 197 0.57 -25.11 -22.33
CA TYR A 197 -0.01 -23.98 -21.61
C TYR A 197 0.51 -23.85 -20.17
N PHE A 198 1.14 -24.88 -19.62
CA PHE A 198 1.46 -24.99 -18.19
C PHE A 198 2.96 -25.08 -17.90
N ALA A 199 3.82 -24.67 -18.84
CA ALA A 199 5.25 -24.62 -18.60
C ALA A 199 5.59 -23.68 -17.42
N VAL A 200 6.60 -24.03 -16.63
CA VAL A 200 7.02 -23.20 -15.48
C VAL A 200 7.51 -21.83 -15.98
N GLY A 201 7.01 -20.76 -15.37
CA GLY A 201 7.30 -19.37 -15.79
C GLY A 201 6.49 -18.91 -17.00
N ARG A 202 5.63 -19.76 -17.58
CA ARG A 202 4.79 -19.39 -18.72
C ARG A 202 3.43 -18.89 -18.27
N THR A 203 2.99 -17.81 -18.89
CA THR A 203 1.60 -17.35 -18.84
C THR A 203 1.07 -17.15 -20.26
N VAL A 204 -0.14 -17.64 -20.52
CA VAL A 204 -0.78 -17.55 -21.84
C VAL A 204 -2.06 -16.73 -21.74
N TYR A 205 -2.25 -15.78 -22.66
CA TYR A 205 -3.41 -14.89 -22.71
C TYR A 205 -4.14 -14.98 -24.05
N PRO A 206 -5.48 -14.83 -24.06
CA PRO A 206 -6.24 -14.73 -25.31
C PRO A 206 -5.95 -13.40 -26.03
N VAL A 207 -6.19 -13.36 -27.34
CA VAL A 207 -6.20 -12.12 -28.13
C VAL A 207 -7.61 -11.91 -28.71
N PRO A 208 -8.37 -10.87 -28.29
CA PRO A 208 -7.94 -9.78 -27.42
C PRO A 208 -7.85 -10.16 -25.92
N MET A 209 -7.13 -9.39 -25.11
CA MET A 209 -6.99 -9.61 -23.65
C MET A 209 -8.33 -9.81 -22.95
N TYR A 210 -9.32 -8.98 -23.30
CA TYR A 210 -10.71 -9.14 -22.90
C TYR A 210 -11.55 -9.55 -24.12
N PRO A 211 -11.77 -10.87 -24.32
CA PRO A 211 -12.74 -11.35 -25.30
C PRO A 211 -14.12 -10.74 -25.03
N ASP A 212 -14.91 -10.52 -26.06
CA ASP A 212 -16.20 -9.86 -25.90
C ASP A 212 -17.13 -10.65 -24.96
N GLY A 213 -17.81 -9.94 -24.05
CA GLY A 213 -18.69 -10.53 -23.04
C GLY A 213 -18.02 -11.11 -21.80
N THR A 214 -16.69 -10.96 -21.63
CA THR A 214 -15.96 -11.47 -20.45
C THR A 214 -16.00 -10.53 -19.24
N VAL A 215 -16.26 -9.24 -19.44
CA VAL A 215 -16.28 -8.23 -18.36
C VAL A 215 -17.58 -7.44 -18.39
N ILE A 216 -18.13 -7.19 -17.20
CA ILE A 216 -19.34 -6.40 -17.00
C ILE A 216 -18.96 -4.92 -16.86
N SER A 217 -19.74 -4.01 -17.47
CA SER A 217 -19.55 -2.57 -17.30
C SER A 217 -20.03 -2.11 -15.91
N ARG A 218 -19.13 -2.22 -14.92
CA ARG A 218 -19.37 -1.80 -13.54
C ARG A 218 -18.07 -1.35 -12.90
N LEU A 219 -18.14 -0.27 -12.13
CA LEU A 219 -17.10 0.14 -11.20
C LEU A 219 -17.58 -0.14 -9.78
N ALA A 220 -16.79 -0.88 -9.02
CA ALA A 220 -17.06 -1.12 -7.61
C ALA A 220 -15.73 -1.08 -6.89
N THR A 221 -15.53 -0.16 -5.97
CA THR A 221 -14.29 -0.10 -5.17
C THR A 221 -14.51 0.72 -3.90
N SER A 222 -13.49 0.82 -3.07
CA SER A 222 -13.46 1.70 -1.92
C SER A 222 -12.10 2.38 -1.76
N VAL A 223 -12.13 3.59 -1.22
CA VAL A 223 -10.94 4.38 -0.88
C VAL A 223 -10.91 4.61 0.63
N TYR A 224 -9.73 4.49 1.22
CA TYR A 224 -9.47 4.79 2.63
C TYR A 224 -8.88 6.20 2.73
N VAL A 225 -9.51 7.05 3.54
CA VAL A 225 -9.18 8.47 3.74
C VAL A 225 -9.53 8.83 5.18
N ASP A 226 -8.68 9.53 5.93
CA ASP A 226 -9.02 10.12 7.25
C ASP A 226 -9.92 9.25 8.15
N ASP A 227 -9.45 8.05 8.51
CA ASP A 227 -10.17 7.07 9.35
C ASP A 227 -11.54 6.59 8.81
N MET A 228 -11.87 6.87 7.55
CA MET A 228 -13.08 6.39 6.87
C MET A 228 -12.77 5.56 5.64
N ARG A 229 -13.68 4.63 5.36
CA ARG A 229 -13.77 3.89 4.11
C ARG A 229 -14.95 4.40 3.31
N ILE A 230 -14.68 4.95 2.14
CA ILE A 230 -15.71 5.38 1.19
C ILE A 230 -15.81 4.31 0.12
N THR A 231 -16.96 3.65 0.04
CA THR A 231 -17.25 2.69 -1.03
C THR A 231 -18.14 3.34 -2.05
N TYR A 232 -17.74 3.34 -3.31
CA TYR A 232 -18.56 3.83 -4.40
C TYR A 232 -18.75 2.75 -5.46
N LEU A 233 -19.99 2.68 -5.94
CA LEU A 233 -20.47 1.68 -6.88
C LEU A 233 -21.12 2.44 -8.04
N VAL A 234 -20.65 2.18 -9.25
CA VAL A 234 -21.25 2.70 -10.49
C VAL A 234 -21.71 1.51 -11.31
N HIS A 235 -23.00 1.50 -11.64
CA HIS A 235 -23.61 0.56 -12.55
C HIS A 235 -24.05 1.30 -13.81
N THR A 236 -23.78 0.72 -14.97
CA THR A 236 -24.29 1.19 -16.26
C THR A 236 -25.10 0.08 -16.92
N GLU A 237 -26.22 0.43 -17.55
CA GLU A 237 -27.06 -0.53 -18.26
C GLU A 237 -26.33 -1.12 -19.48
N ASP A 238 -25.64 -0.27 -20.24
CA ASP A 238 -24.84 -0.64 -21.41
C ASP A 238 -23.32 -0.52 -21.14
N GLU A 239 -22.49 -1.00 -22.08
CA GLU A 239 -21.02 -0.89 -21.98
C GLU A 239 -20.56 0.59 -22.03
N ALA A 240 -19.95 1.05 -20.94
CA ALA A 240 -19.53 2.44 -20.77
C ALA A 240 -18.16 2.57 -20.05
N PHE A 241 -17.20 1.71 -20.39
CA PHE A 241 -15.88 1.70 -19.74
C PHE A 241 -15.14 3.07 -19.73
N PRO A 242 -15.17 3.89 -20.80
CA PRO A 242 -14.58 5.23 -20.74
C PRO A 242 -15.23 6.15 -19.69
N LEU A 243 -16.54 6.08 -19.49
CA LEU A 243 -17.22 6.80 -18.41
C LEU A 243 -16.77 6.29 -17.04
N LEU A 244 -16.69 4.96 -16.87
CA LEU A 244 -16.25 4.37 -15.62
C LEU A 244 -14.83 4.83 -15.26
N LYS A 245 -13.94 4.94 -16.25
CA LYS A 245 -12.59 5.50 -16.10
C LYS A 245 -12.65 6.93 -15.55
N GLU A 246 -13.42 7.81 -16.19
CA GLU A 246 -13.56 9.21 -15.79
C GLU A 246 -14.15 9.39 -14.40
N LEU A 247 -15.17 8.60 -14.04
CA LEU A 247 -15.76 8.63 -12.70
C LEU A 247 -14.81 8.12 -11.63
N GLY A 248 -14.03 7.08 -11.94
CA GLY A 248 -12.99 6.62 -11.06
C GLY A 248 -11.89 7.67 -10.83
N GLU A 249 -11.47 8.36 -11.90
CA GLU A 249 -10.43 9.39 -11.82
C GLU A 249 -10.92 10.61 -11.03
N THR A 250 -12.17 11.00 -11.24
CA THR A 250 -12.84 12.04 -10.44
C THR A 250 -12.87 11.65 -8.96
N ALA A 251 -13.22 10.40 -8.65
CA ALA A 251 -13.22 9.90 -7.28
C ALA A 251 -11.82 9.90 -6.65
N GLU A 252 -10.81 9.43 -7.39
CA GLU A 252 -9.42 9.39 -6.93
C GLU A 252 -8.86 10.79 -6.72
N GLU A 253 -9.08 11.74 -7.65
CA GLU A 253 -8.63 13.13 -7.50
C GLU A 253 -9.28 13.77 -6.26
N PHE A 254 -10.58 13.58 -6.07
CA PHE A 254 -11.30 14.05 -4.88
C PHE A 254 -10.71 13.50 -3.57
N CYS A 255 -10.36 12.20 -3.55
CA CYS A 255 -9.76 11.55 -2.38
C CYS A 255 -8.27 11.89 -2.20
N SER A 256 -7.52 12.14 -3.28
CA SER A 256 -6.07 12.39 -3.26
C SER A 256 -5.67 13.62 -2.46
N LEU A 257 -6.61 14.54 -2.23
CA LEU A 257 -6.47 15.73 -1.39
C LEU A 257 -6.13 15.42 0.10
N THR A 258 -6.09 14.15 0.50
CA THR A 258 -5.91 13.70 1.90
C THR A 258 -4.64 12.87 2.18
N CYS A 259 -3.67 12.82 1.25
CA CYS A 259 -2.33 12.24 1.42
C CYS A 259 -2.29 10.74 1.78
N GLY A 260 -2.09 9.89 0.76
CA GLY A 260 -2.11 8.42 0.84
C GLY A 260 -0.95 7.72 1.57
N TYR A 261 -0.52 8.23 2.73
CA TYR A 261 0.30 7.45 3.66
C TYR A 261 -0.58 6.58 4.55
N THR A 262 -0.16 5.35 4.79
CA THR A 262 -0.88 4.36 5.59
C THR A 262 -0.14 4.05 6.90
N PRO A 263 -0.82 3.47 7.90
CA PRO A 263 -0.17 3.04 9.15
C PRO A 263 1.10 2.21 8.94
N VAL A 264 1.16 1.33 7.94
CA VAL A 264 2.39 0.59 7.58
C VAL A 264 3.58 1.54 7.34
N GLU A 265 3.40 2.63 6.59
CA GLU A 265 4.48 3.60 6.37
C GLU A 265 4.84 4.36 7.64
N TYR A 266 3.84 4.73 8.45
CA TYR A 266 4.10 5.39 9.73
C TYR A 266 5.02 4.55 10.63
N TYR A 267 4.68 3.28 10.87
CA TYR A 267 5.49 2.42 11.75
C TYR A 267 6.82 2.02 11.12
N THR A 268 6.89 1.88 9.80
CA THR A 268 8.16 1.67 9.09
C THR A 268 9.10 2.85 9.30
N GLU A 269 8.61 4.08 9.07
CA GLU A 269 9.43 5.30 9.19
C GLU A 269 9.73 5.66 10.65
N LEU A 270 8.84 5.33 11.60
CA LEU A 270 9.10 5.45 13.03
C LEU A 270 10.23 4.51 13.48
N ALA A 271 10.15 3.23 13.10
CA ALA A 271 11.19 2.25 13.42
C ALA A 271 12.53 2.62 12.78
N TYR A 272 12.50 3.12 11.54
CA TYR A 272 13.69 3.61 10.85
C TYR A 272 14.29 4.84 11.54
N ALA A 273 13.45 5.84 11.88
CA ALA A 273 13.85 7.02 12.62
C ALA A 273 14.51 6.70 13.98
N LYS A 274 14.02 5.68 14.69
CA LYS A 274 14.63 5.17 15.92
C LYS A 274 16.02 4.56 15.70
N GLN A 275 16.20 3.79 14.62
CA GLN A 275 17.52 3.26 14.25
C GLN A 275 18.49 4.38 13.89
N LEU A 276 18.03 5.41 13.18
CA LEU A 276 18.83 6.59 12.85
C LEU A 276 19.20 7.39 14.11
N ASP A 277 18.27 7.59 15.05
CA ASP A 277 18.53 8.27 16.34
C ASP A 277 19.66 7.59 17.12
N ASN A 278 19.63 6.25 17.20
CA ASN A 278 20.70 5.49 17.84
C ASN A 278 22.07 5.76 17.19
N LEU A 279 22.11 5.94 15.87
CA LEU A 279 23.34 6.19 15.12
C LEU A 279 23.90 7.60 15.30
N VAL A 280 23.09 8.58 15.72
CA VAL A 280 23.55 9.94 16.07
C VAL A 280 24.52 9.91 17.28
N TYR A 281 24.47 8.88 18.10
CA TYR A 281 25.39 8.68 19.23
C TYR A 281 26.65 7.89 18.86
N SER A 282 26.81 7.48 17.60
CA SER A 282 27.98 6.71 17.16
C SER A 282 29.22 7.59 16.94
N PRO A 283 30.45 7.05 17.14
CA PRO A 283 31.68 7.79 16.83
C PRO A 283 31.75 8.22 15.35
N ARG A 284 31.27 7.38 14.43
CA ARG A 284 31.27 7.68 12.99
C ARG A 284 30.43 8.91 12.67
N PHE A 285 29.30 9.10 13.35
CA PHE A 285 28.48 10.30 13.19
C PHE A 285 29.22 11.57 13.60
N ASP A 286 30.10 11.52 14.61
CA ASP A 286 30.89 12.66 15.07
C ASP A 286 32.11 12.94 14.15
N GLU A 287 32.64 11.91 13.49
CA GLU A 287 33.90 11.99 12.72
C GLU A 287 33.69 12.19 11.21
N ASP A 288 32.62 11.64 10.62
CA ASP A 288 32.39 11.61 9.18
C ASP A 288 31.22 12.53 8.77
N GLY A 289 31.57 13.69 8.17
CA GLY A 289 30.60 14.69 7.73
C GLY A 289 29.70 14.23 6.57
N VAL A 290 30.15 13.31 5.71
CA VAL A 290 29.33 12.79 4.61
C VAL A 290 28.32 11.79 5.16
N TYR A 291 28.78 10.88 6.03
CA TYR A 291 27.90 9.95 6.74
C TYR A 291 26.85 10.71 7.56
N ARG A 292 27.25 11.73 8.32
CA ARG A 292 26.34 12.60 9.07
C ARG A 292 25.27 13.22 8.20
N ARG A 293 25.65 13.79 7.05
CA ARG A 293 24.71 14.39 6.10
C ARG A 293 23.67 13.37 5.65
N ASN A 294 24.13 12.22 5.16
CA ASN A 294 23.25 11.18 4.63
C ASN A 294 22.26 10.68 5.69
N LEU A 295 22.74 10.46 6.92
CA LEU A 295 21.90 10.09 8.05
C LEU A 295 20.84 11.16 8.33
N LEU A 296 21.23 12.44 8.37
CA LEU A 296 20.29 13.53 8.65
C LEU A 296 19.28 13.75 7.52
N ASP A 297 19.66 13.54 6.27
CA ASP A 297 18.76 13.61 5.12
C ASP A 297 17.71 12.48 5.20
N MET A 298 18.13 11.26 5.56
CA MET A 298 17.23 10.12 5.80
C MET A 298 16.32 10.37 7.01
N TYR A 299 16.86 10.91 8.10
CA TYR A 299 16.09 11.20 9.32
C TYR A 299 15.02 12.28 9.05
N ALA A 300 15.38 13.32 8.30
CA ALA A 300 14.45 14.35 7.87
C ALA A 300 13.34 13.80 6.96
N TYR A 301 13.64 12.82 6.10
CA TYR A 301 12.64 12.17 5.28
C TYR A 301 11.62 11.40 6.13
N SER A 302 12.09 10.55 7.06
CA SER A 302 11.21 9.78 7.94
C SER A 302 10.27 10.65 8.75
N LEU A 303 10.82 11.72 9.35
CA LEU A 303 10.02 12.70 10.10
C LEU A 303 9.04 13.46 9.20
N SER A 304 9.37 13.64 7.92
CA SER A 304 8.45 14.22 6.94
C SER A 304 7.27 13.31 6.66
N VAL A 305 7.48 11.99 6.55
CA VAL A 305 6.38 11.02 6.41
C VAL A 305 5.52 11.02 7.67
N MET A 306 6.14 10.91 8.84
CA MET A 306 5.43 10.94 10.14
C MET A 306 4.62 12.22 10.33
N SER A 307 5.09 13.37 9.83
CA SER A 307 4.35 14.65 9.93
C SER A 307 3.04 14.70 9.15
N ASN A 308 2.77 13.74 8.26
CA ASN A 308 1.44 13.61 7.63
C ASN A 308 0.40 13.00 8.58
N PHE A 309 0.84 12.33 9.65
CA PHE A 309 -0.03 11.73 10.67
C PHE A 309 -0.20 12.62 11.89
N ASP A 310 0.88 13.30 12.33
CA ASP A 310 0.83 14.25 13.45
C ASP A 310 1.78 15.44 13.22
N GLU A 311 1.25 16.66 13.32
CA GLU A 311 2.01 17.91 13.15
C GLU A 311 3.15 18.05 14.18
N VAL A 312 3.12 17.31 15.30
CA VAL A 312 4.19 17.27 16.30
C VAL A 312 5.55 16.93 15.68
N TYR A 313 5.56 16.22 14.54
CA TYR A 313 6.78 15.80 13.85
C TYR A 313 7.34 16.86 12.86
N GLU A 314 6.64 17.97 12.62
CA GLU A 314 7.15 19.04 11.75
C GLU A 314 8.41 19.72 12.32
N VAL A 315 8.40 20.00 13.62
CA VAL A 315 9.54 20.61 14.31
C VAL A 315 10.78 19.71 14.25
N PRO A 316 10.74 18.42 14.67
CA PRO A 316 11.91 17.56 14.55
C PRO A 316 12.38 17.36 13.11
N ARG A 317 11.48 17.31 12.11
CA ARG A 317 11.85 17.31 10.68
C ARG A 317 12.69 18.53 10.31
N ASP A 318 12.25 19.71 10.73
CA ASP A 318 12.95 20.96 10.41
C ASP A 318 14.27 21.10 11.19
N LEU A 319 14.35 20.51 12.39
CA LEU A 319 15.61 20.36 13.13
C LEU A 319 16.60 19.45 12.40
N ALA A 320 16.16 18.31 11.85
CA ALA A 320 17.01 17.42 11.06
C ALA A 320 17.58 18.13 9.82
N ARG A 321 16.73 18.85 9.07
CA ARG A 321 17.15 19.67 7.92
C ARG A 321 18.13 20.78 8.33
N SER A 322 17.88 21.42 9.47
CA SER A 322 18.77 22.46 10.01
C SER A 322 20.12 21.88 10.43
N ALA A 323 20.13 20.70 11.06
CA ALA A 323 21.35 19.99 11.42
C ALA A 323 22.16 19.60 10.19
N ALA A 324 21.51 19.14 9.11
CA ALA A 324 22.17 18.81 7.85
C ALA A 324 22.84 20.05 7.23
N LYS A 325 22.13 21.19 7.22
CA LYS A 325 22.67 22.47 6.76
C LYS A 325 23.86 22.94 7.60
N LEU A 326 23.78 22.84 8.93
CA LEU A 326 24.89 23.21 9.82
C LEU A 326 26.13 22.32 9.60
N ASN A 327 25.92 21.05 9.26
CA ASN A 327 27.00 20.15 8.87
C ASN A 327 27.69 20.62 7.58
N GLU A 328 26.93 21.07 6.57
CA GLU A 328 27.50 21.67 5.34
C GLU A 328 28.27 22.96 5.63
N GLU A 329 27.82 23.75 6.61
CA GLU A 329 28.50 24.96 7.09
C GLU A 329 29.74 24.66 7.98
N MET A 330 30.13 23.39 8.14
CA MET A 330 31.20 22.91 9.02
C MET A 330 31.00 23.26 10.51
N ARG A 331 29.75 23.48 10.93
CA ARG A 331 29.35 23.75 12.34
C ARG A 331 28.97 22.45 13.04
N VAL A 332 29.96 21.56 13.15
CA VAL A 332 29.79 20.16 13.60
C VAL A 332 29.09 20.05 14.95
N ASP A 333 29.59 20.74 15.98
CA ASP A 333 29.03 20.64 17.35
C ASP A 333 27.53 20.99 17.39
N ALA A 334 27.13 22.04 16.68
CA ALA A 334 25.73 22.47 16.62
C ALA A 334 24.86 21.48 15.82
N SER A 335 25.40 20.90 14.74
CA SER A 335 24.71 19.84 13.99
C SER A 335 24.46 18.61 14.88
N VAL A 336 25.49 18.18 15.62
CA VAL A 336 25.42 17.02 16.52
C VAL A 336 24.45 17.25 17.67
N GLU A 337 24.49 18.43 18.31
CA GLU A 337 23.59 18.77 19.41
C GLU A 337 22.13 18.78 18.97
N LEU A 338 21.83 19.38 17.81
CA LEU A 338 20.48 19.40 17.25
C LEU A 338 19.99 17.99 16.93
N ALA A 339 20.82 17.19 16.25
CA ALA A 339 20.48 15.82 15.87
C ALA A 339 20.10 14.97 17.11
N ARG A 340 20.87 15.06 18.19
CA ARG A 340 20.62 14.31 19.44
C ARG A 340 19.36 14.76 20.18
N THR A 341 18.85 15.95 19.87
CA THR A 341 17.62 16.43 20.51
C THR A 341 16.40 15.77 19.88
N ILE A 342 16.46 15.38 18.60
CA ILE A 342 15.33 14.87 17.81
C ILE A 342 14.70 13.61 18.42
N GLY A 343 15.52 12.68 18.95
CA GLY A 343 15.04 11.45 19.56
C GLY A 343 14.01 11.64 20.69
N HIS A 344 13.98 12.80 21.35
CA HIS A 344 13.01 13.09 22.41
C HIS A 344 11.56 13.26 21.92
N TRP A 345 11.36 13.51 20.62
CA TRP A 345 10.03 13.59 20.02
C TRP A 345 9.53 12.23 19.52
N LEU A 346 10.41 11.23 19.37
CA LEU A 346 9.99 9.94 18.87
C LEU A 346 9.22 9.16 19.95
N PRO A 347 8.06 8.55 19.60
CA PRO A 347 7.36 7.59 20.45
C PRO A 347 8.32 6.55 21.03
N ARG A 348 8.08 6.12 22.28
CA ARG A 348 8.95 5.10 22.89
C ARG A 348 8.67 3.74 22.30
N ASP A 349 9.74 3.02 21.98
CA ASP A 349 9.66 1.57 21.87
C ASP A 349 9.37 1.00 23.27
N ILE A 350 8.43 0.06 23.39
CA ILE A 350 8.10 -0.61 24.64
C ILE A 350 9.35 -1.27 25.26
N SER A 351 10.30 -1.72 24.44
CA SER A 351 11.58 -2.24 24.92
C SER A 351 12.38 -1.22 25.75
N GLU A 352 12.21 0.08 25.51
CA GLU A 352 12.85 1.16 26.29
C GLU A 352 12.25 1.29 27.70
N LEU A 353 11.06 0.74 27.94
CA LEU A 353 10.43 0.69 29.26
C LEU A 353 11.00 -0.44 30.13
N ILE A 354 11.72 -1.39 29.50
CA ILE A 354 12.32 -2.53 30.18
C ILE A 354 13.67 -2.12 30.82
N PRO A 355 13.84 -2.27 32.15
CA PRO A 355 15.10 -1.94 32.81
C PRO A 355 16.28 -2.78 32.30
N ARG A 356 17.40 -2.10 31.99
CA ARG A 356 18.65 -2.78 31.59
C ARG A 356 19.13 -3.77 32.65
N GLY A 357 19.39 -5.01 32.25
CA GLY A 357 19.86 -6.09 33.14
C GLY A 357 18.73 -6.92 33.78
N TRP A 358 17.48 -6.69 33.38
CA TRP A 358 16.37 -7.58 33.73
C TRP A 358 16.53 -8.90 32.97
N THR A 359 16.74 -9.99 33.71
CA THR A 359 16.89 -11.35 33.15
C THR A 359 15.68 -12.20 33.54
N ASP A 360 15.18 -13.02 32.61
CA ASP A 360 14.00 -13.90 32.69
C ASP A 360 13.80 -14.68 34.00
N ALA A 361 14.86 -14.91 34.77
CA ALA A 361 14.81 -15.64 36.04
C ALA A 361 14.05 -14.91 37.17
N SER A 362 13.64 -13.64 36.98
CA SER A 362 12.97 -12.84 38.02
C SER A 362 11.73 -12.11 37.49
N ASN A 363 10.55 -12.54 37.98
CA ASN A 363 9.26 -11.84 37.98
C ASN A 363 8.34 -11.96 36.76
N GLN A 364 7.70 -13.12 36.65
CA GLN A 364 6.36 -13.25 36.05
C GLN A 364 5.40 -12.14 36.54
N GLU A 365 5.51 -11.69 37.79
CA GLU A 365 4.69 -10.60 38.36
C GLU A 365 4.92 -9.23 37.71
N PHE A 366 6.15 -8.91 37.28
CA PHE A 366 6.41 -7.65 36.56
C PHE A 366 5.97 -7.75 35.11
N SER A 367 6.22 -8.88 34.44
CA SER A 367 5.70 -9.10 33.09
C SER A 367 4.18 -8.99 33.08
N LEU A 368 3.49 -9.59 34.05
CA LEU A 368 2.03 -9.47 34.24
C LEU A 368 1.61 -8.03 34.55
N ALA A 369 2.35 -7.29 35.40
CA ALA A 369 2.00 -5.90 35.72
C ALA A 369 2.24 -4.95 34.53
N LEU A 370 3.26 -5.20 33.72
CA LEU A 370 3.54 -4.46 32.50
C LEU A 370 2.51 -4.82 31.42
N GLU A 371 2.18 -6.10 31.27
CA GLU A 371 1.10 -6.60 30.43
C GLU A 371 -0.23 -5.94 30.80
N ASP A 372 -0.63 -5.99 32.08
CA ASP A 372 -1.83 -5.33 32.60
C ASP A 372 -1.79 -3.82 32.32
N GLY A 373 -0.64 -3.17 32.54
CA GLY A 373 -0.46 -1.74 32.31
C GLY A 373 -0.58 -1.32 30.85
N LEU A 374 0.10 -2.05 29.95
CA LEU A 374 0.05 -1.87 28.50
C LEU A 374 -1.36 -2.13 27.98
N ASN A 375 -1.98 -3.19 28.49
CA ASN A 375 -3.37 -3.47 28.22
C ASN A 375 -4.21 -2.28 28.68
N LEU A 376 -4.12 -1.73 29.89
CA LEU A 376 -4.97 -0.58 30.31
C LEU A 376 -4.96 0.68 29.42
N LEU A 377 -4.06 0.83 28.44
CA LEU A 377 -4.06 1.93 27.49
C LEU A 377 -5.29 1.92 26.54
N PRO A 378 -5.83 3.10 26.18
CA PRO A 378 -6.91 3.22 25.20
C PRO A 378 -6.41 2.91 23.77
N GLY A 379 -7.27 2.36 22.91
CA GLY A 379 -6.95 2.13 21.49
C GLY A 379 -6.16 0.86 21.15
N ARG A 380 -6.03 -0.08 22.10
CA ARG A 380 -5.17 -1.28 22.06
C ARG A 380 -5.04 -1.97 20.69
N ARG A 381 -4.01 -1.57 19.95
CA ARG A 381 -3.30 -2.35 18.93
C ARG A 381 -1.81 -2.19 19.26
N PHE A 382 -1.02 -3.25 19.18
CA PHE A 382 0.44 -3.14 19.27
C PHE A 382 1.02 -3.44 17.90
N VAL A 383 1.96 -2.63 17.44
CA VAL A 383 2.65 -2.85 16.18
C VAL A 383 4.09 -3.22 16.47
N ALA A 384 4.47 -4.42 16.07
CA ALA A 384 5.84 -4.89 16.11
C ALA A 384 6.48 -4.66 14.75
N VAL A 385 7.68 -4.08 14.72
CA VAL A 385 8.45 -3.87 13.49
C VAL A 385 9.71 -4.73 13.56
N PHE A 386 9.79 -5.70 12.67
CA PHE A 386 10.93 -6.60 12.55
C PHE A 386 11.95 -6.05 11.57
N ASP A 387 13.21 -6.08 11.95
CA ASP A 387 14.33 -5.77 11.05
C ASP A 387 14.92 -7.08 10.52
N HIS A 388 14.81 -7.27 9.20
CA HIS A 388 15.33 -8.45 8.52
C HIS A 388 16.69 -8.19 7.86
N GLN A 389 17.28 -7.01 8.05
CA GLN A 389 18.62 -6.71 7.56
C GLN A 389 19.65 -7.62 8.24
N SER A 390 20.44 -8.31 7.41
CA SER A 390 21.52 -9.13 7.91
C SER A 390 22.68 -8.28 8.44
N PRO A 391 23.47 -8.77 9.42
CA PRO A 391 24.67 -8.09 9.86
C PRO A 391 25.67 -7.81 8.73
N GLU A 392 25.74 -8.69 7.73
CA GLU A 392 26.57 -8.52 6.55
C GLU A 392 26.12 -7.33 5.69
N GLU A 393 24.83 -7.25 5.34
CA GLU A 393 24.26 -6.12 4.59
C GLU A 393 24.43 -4.80 5.34
N TYR A 394 24.17 -4.80 6.65
CA TYR A 394 24.40 -3.62 7.49
C TYR A 394 25.89 -3.23 7.50
N GLY A 395 26.81 -4.19 7.50
CA GLY A 395 28.24 -3.95 7.49
C GLY A 395 28.75 -3.17 6.27
N GLU A 396 28.07 -3.28 5.13
CA GLU A 396 28.45 -2.61 3.88
C GLU A 396 28.18 -1.11 3.89
N THR A 397 27.02 -0.71 4.42
CA THR A 397 26.58 0.69 4.42
C THR A 397 26.76 1.37 5.78
N CYS A 398 26.74 0.59 6.85
CA CYS A 398 26.53 1.02 8.24
C CYS A 398 25.27 1.88 8.42
N LEU A 399 24.27 1.68 7.57
CA LEU A 399 22.98 2.35 7.65
C LEU A 399 21.87 1.29 7.70
N PRO A 400 20.81 1.53 8.48
CA PRO A 400 19.64 0.67 8.46
C PRO A 400 19.04 0.62 7.05
N ASN A 401 18.40 -0.49 6.70
CA ASN A 401 17.67 -0.63 5.45
C ASN A 401 16.16 -0.55 5.70
N ARG A 402 15.55 0.59 5.33
CA ARG A 402 14.11 0.81 5.47
C ARG A 402 13.27 -0.27 4.77
N GLU A 403 13.71 -0.78 3.62
CA GLU A 403 12.95 -1.77 2.85
C GLU A 403 12.92 -3.15 3.52
N GLN A 404 13.74 -3.35 4.54
CA GLN A 404 13.81 -4.58 5.34
C GLN A 404 13.16 -4.42 6.73
N LEU A 405 12.40 -3.34 6.93
CA LEU A 405 11.56 -3.16 8.11
C LEU A 405 10.13 -3.62 7.82
N TYR A 406 9.65 -4.58 8.61
CA TYR A 406 8.36 -5.24 8.40
C TYR A 406 7.45 -5.00 9.61
N PRO A 407 6.55 -4.00 9.55
CA PRO A 407 5.57 -3.79 10.59
C PRO A 407 4.45 -4.84 10.51
N PHE A 408 4.01 -5.30 11.68
CA PHE A 408 2.92 -6.25 11.83
C PHE A 408 2.08 -5.94 13.07
N VAL A 409 0.77 -6.12 12.98
CA VAL A 409 -0.14 -5.94 14.12
C VAL A 409 -0.07 -7.17 15.01
N TYR A 410 0.54 -7.03 16.17
CA TYR A 410 0.68 -8.10 17.16
C TYR A 410 -0.68 -8.58 17.70
N GLY A 411 -1.61 -7.64 17.89
CA GLY A 411 -2.96 -7.92 18.37
C GLY A 411 -3.53 -6.81 19.25
N HIS A 412 -4.74 -7.05 19.76
CA HIS A 412 -5.48 -6.11 20.62
C HIS A 412 -5.13 -6.21 22.11
N VAL A 413 -4.32 -7.20 22.47
CA VAL A 413 -3.91 -7.50 23.84
C VAL A 413 -2.42 -7.76 23.78
N ALA A 414 -1.65 -7.11 24.64
CA ALA A 414 -0.27 -7.52 24.89
C ALA A 414 -0.33 -8.84 25.65
N GLU A 415 0.30 -9.88 25.12
CA GLU A 415 0.51 -11.16 25.79
C GLU A 415 1.98 -11.25 26.23
N ALA A 416 2.30 -12.08 27.23
CA ALA A 416 3.62 -12.13 27.84
C ALA A 416 4.78 -12.43 26.87
N ASP A 417 4.49 -13.06 25.73
CA ASP A 417 5.41 -13.36 24.63
C ASP A 417 5.81 -12.13 23.79
N ILE A 418 5.11 -11.00 23.93
CA ILE A 418 5.49 -9.73 23.27
C ILE A 418 6.89 -9.28 23.69
N PHE A 419 7.29 -9.61 24.93
CA PHE A 419 8.60 -9.30 25.49
C PHE A 419 9.70 -10.27 25.03
N ASP A 420 9.33 -11.41 24.43
CA ASP A 420 10.27 -12.38 23.89
C ASP A 420 10.71 -12.04 22.45
N LEU A 421 10.10 -11.03 21.83
CA LEU A 421 10.46 -10.48 20.52
C LEU A 421 11.76 -9.64 20.58
N ARG A 422 12.88 -10.26 20.98
CA ARG A 422 14.18 -9.62 21.28
C ARG A 422 14.85 -8.86 20.12
N HIS A 423 14.22 -8.85 18.94
CA HIS A 423 14.72 -8.21 17.72
C HIS A 423 13.65 -7.36 17.01
N ALA A 424 12.53 -7.08 17.67
CA ALA A 424 11.50 -6.18 17.15
C ALA A 424 11.47 -4.87 17.94
N GLN A 425 11.16 -3.78 17.25
CA GLN A 425 10.73 -2.54 17.90
C GLN A 425 9.22 -2.60 18.07
N ILE A 426 8.68 -2.22 19.24
CA ILE A 426 7.27 -2.40 19.54
C ILE A 426 6.65 -1.07 19.93
N PHE A 427 5.63 -0.66 19.19
CA PHE A 427 4.94 0.61 19.35
C PHE A 427 3.46 0.42 19.72
N LEU A 428 2.89 1.47 20.31
CA LEU A 428 1.45 1.57 20.45
C LEU A 428 0.84 1.86 19.08
N GLY A 429 -0.26 1.18 18.77
CA GLY A 429 -1.05 1.33 17.56
C GLY A 429 -1.96 2.55 17.65
N ASP A 430 -1.40 3.75 17.56
CA ASP A 430 -2.09 5.04 17.73
C ASP A 430 -2.46 5.75 16.41
N VAL A 431 -2.14 5.11 15.28
CA VAL A 431 -2.36 5.54 13.90
C VAL A 431 -3.05 4.44 13.09
#